data_AF-A0A2T6CCZ1-F1
#
_entry.id   AF-A0A2T6CCZ1-F1
#
_cell.length_a   1.000
_cell.length_b   1.000
_cell.length_c   1.000
_cell.angle_alpha   90.00
_cell.angle_beta   90.00
_cell.angle_gamma   90.00
#
_symmetry.space_group_name_H-M   'P 1'
#
loop_
_entity.id
_entity.type
_entity.pdbx_description
1 polymer ?
#
loop_
_entity_poly.entity_id
_entity_poly.type
_entity_poly.pdbx_seq_one_letter_code
_entity_poly.pdbx_strand_id
1 'polypeptide(L)'
;MQKEDASRPLFHFTQCLEISGFLPDYQPQTDQSPLTLPHGRGIGRQLNKPGMIMSNFFKALPLCAALALIAPTGAFAQTTTETKPAEATTSTADQVVSQLSLGEDADVDPELGKPYTKEVIGAWEMRCIKTEEEVDPCQMYQLLDDGEGAPVAEVSLFRLPGSGKAEAGATIVVPLETALPQQLTLSVDGGKARRYPYAFCNPVGCYVRLGLTAADIAAFKKGNEAVVTIVPALAPDQKVELKVSLDGFTASYGKVSVIEQ
;
A
#
# COMPACT_ATOMS: atom_id res chain seq x y z
N MET A 1 58.78 46.99 -31.66
CA MET A 1 57.88 46.34 -32.63
C MET A 1 56.74 45.74 -31.83
N GLN A 2 55.64 46.48 -31.64
CA GLN A 2 54.39 46.35 -32.43
C GLN A 2 53.77 44.95 -32.26
N LYS A 3 52.51 44.76 -31.86
CA LYS A 3 51.36 45.66 -31.62
C LYS A 3 50.20 44.76 -31.09
N GLU A 4 49.34 45.31 -30.22
CA GLU A 4 47.86 45.14 -30.19
C GLU A 4 47.22 43.73 -30.02
N ASP A 5 46.07 43.52 -29.37
CA ASP A 5 45.14 44.36 -28.62
C ASP A 5 44.23 43.44 -27.78
N ALA A 6 43.67 44.00 -26.71
CA ALA A 6 42.60 43.45 -25.90
C ALA A 6 41.24 43.71 -26.58
N SER A 7 40.22 42.87 -26.31
CA SER A 7 38.90 43.38 -25.88
C SER A 7 37.84 42.29 -25.72
N ARG A 8 37.11 42.43 -24.60
CA ARG A 8 35.79 41.87 -24.30
C ARG A 8 34.71 42.47 -25.22
N PRO A 9 33.54 41.83 -25.27
CA PRO A 9 32.28 42.51 -24.87
C PRO A 9 31.47 41.58 -23.92
N LEU A 10 30.74 41.94 -22.86
CA LEU A 10 29.83 43.03 -22.48
C LEU A 10 28.62 43.25 -23.42
N PHE A 11 27.46 42.81 -22.92
CA PHE A 11 26.08 43.23 -23.17
C PHE A 11 25.57 43.30 -24.62
N HIS A 12 24.57 42.47 -24.91
CA HIS A 12 23.29 42.99 -25.39
C HIS A 12 22.13 42.09 -24.93
N PHE A 13 21.50 42.51 -23.83
CA PHE A 13 20.06 42.33 -23.60
C PHE A 13 19.35 43.11 -24.72
N THR A 14 18.53 42.45 -25.54
CA THR A 14 17.38 43.01 -26.29
C THR A 14 16.89 41.93 -27.26
N GLN A 15 15.81 41.24 -26.90
CA GLN A 15 14.61 41.16 -27.74
C GLN A 15 13.45 40.52 -26.96
N CYS A 16 12.75 41.34 -26.18
CA CYS A 16 11.33 41.14 -25.91
C CYS A 16 10.58 42.04 -26.88
N LEU A 17 9.80 41.49 -27.81
CA LEU A 17 8.62 42.16 -28.35
C LEU A 17 7.67 41.14 -29.03
N GLU A 18 6.44 41.14 -28.51
CA GLU A 18 5.17 40.90 -29.21
C GLU A 18 4.82 39.51 -29.76
N ILE A 19 4.16 38.71 -28.91
CA ILE A 19 2.98 37.93 -29.32
C ILE A 19 1.83 38.31 -28.39
N SER A 20 1.20 39.43 -28.71
CA SER A 20 -0.11 39.85 -28.21
C SER A 20 -1.18 39.26 -29.13
N GLY A 21 -1.97 38.31 -28.62
CA GLY A 21 -3.12 37.81 -29.35
C GLY A 21 -3.81 36.63 -28.67
N PHE A 22 -5.06 36.86 -28.26
CA PHE A 22 -6.08 35.86 -27.93
C PHE A 22 -5.98 35.16 -26.56
N LEU A 23 -6.50 35.84 -25.53
CA LEU A 23 -7.18 35.20 -24.40
C LEU A 23 -8.69 35.46 -24.53
N PRO A 24 -9.56 34.43 -24.54
CA PRO A 24 -10.99 34.63 -24.41
C PRO A 24 -11.36 34.99 -22.96
N ASP A 25 -12.18 36.02 -22.86
CA ASP A 25 -12.83 36.58 -21.67
C ASP A 25 -13.53 35.48 -20.86
N TYR A 26 -13.01 35.14 -19.67
CA TYR A 26 -13.69 34.25 -18.72
C TYR A 26 -14.30 35.10 -17.61
N GLN A 27 -15.56 35.46 -17.80
CA GLN A 27 -16.39 36.15 -16.81
C GLN A 27 -16.74 35.18 -15.65
N PRO A 28 -16.53 35.56 -14.37
CA PRO A 28 -17.04 34.80 -13.25
C PRO A 28 -18.55 35.03 -13.08
N GLN A 29 -19.35 33.98 -13.30
CA GLN A 29 -20.77 34.00 -12.96
C GLN A 29 -20.94 34.04 -11.43
N THR A 30 -21.57 35.12 -10.97
CA THR A 30 -22.11 35.27 -9.63
C THR A 30 -23.49 34.60 -9.60
N ASP A 31 -23.55 33.37 -9.10
CA ASP A 31 -24.83 32.73 -8.79
C ASP A 31 -25.31 33.25 -7.42
N GLN A 32 -26.11 34.31 -7.48
CA GLN A 32 -27.00 34.73 -6.40
C GLN A 32 -28.33 34.00 -6.57
N SER A 33 -28.50 32.92 -5.82
CA SER A 33 -29.82 32.29 -5.64
C SER A 33 -30.18 32.30 -4.15
N PRO A 34 -31.23 33.04 -3.73
CA PRO A 34 -31.72 33.03 -2.36
C PRO A 34 -32.68 31.85 -2.20
N LEU A 35 -32.37 30.92 -1.28
CA LEU A 35 -33.33 29.91 -0.86
C LEU A 35 -33.66 30.07 0.62
N THR A 36 -34.91 30.51 0.78
CA THR A 36 -35.72 30.68 1.97
C THR A 36 -35.79 29.41 2.84
N LEU A 37 -35.63 29.61 4.16
CA LEU A 37 -36.14 28.73 5.21
C LEU A 37 -37.65 28.56 5.07
N PRO A 38 -38.18 27.40 5.49
CA PRO A 38 -39.19 27.46 6.54
C PRO A 38 -38.94 26.49 7.70
N HIS A 39 -39.37 26.97 8.86
CA HIS A 39 -39.49 26.24 10.11
C HIS A 39 -40.49 25.08 10.00
N GLY A 40 -40.13 23.91 10.53
CA GLY A 40 -41.03 22.79 10.78
C GLY A 40 -40.84 22.25 12.19
N ARG A 41 -41.87 22.39 13.02
CA ARG A 41 -41.95 22.14 14.46
C ARG A 41 -42.67 20.80 14.73
N GLY A 42 -42.19 20.05 15.73
CA GLY A 42 -42.92 18.96 16.43
C GLY A 42 -43.02 17.65 15.63
N ILE A 43 -43.04 16.44 16.20
CA ILE A 43 -43.86 15.89 17.30
C ILE A 43 -43.13 14.61 17.79
N GLY A 44 -42.90 14.42 19.10
CA GLY A 44 -43.64 13.46 19.94
C GLY A 44 -43.34 11.97 19.64
N ARG A 45 -42.48 11.31 20.44
CA ARG A 45 -42.84 10.37 21.54
C ARG A 45 -43.64 9.12 21.12
N GLN A 46 -43.07 7.94 21.41
CA GLN A 46 -43.64 6.71 22.00
C GLN A 46 -42.92 5.48 21.40
N LEU A 47 -42.11 4.74 22.16
CA LEU A 47 -42.44 3.73 23.19
C LEU A 47 -42.83 2.36 22.61
N ASN A 48 -42.13 1.35 23.15
CA ASN A 48 -42.43 -0.10 23.20
C ASN A 48 -42.22 -0.90 21.91
N LYS A 49 -41.44 -2.00 21.92
CA LYS A 49 -41.65 -3.20 22.76
C LYS A 49 -40.40 -4.06 23.00
N PRO A 50 -40.42 -4.92 24.04
CA PRO A 50 -39.34 -5.83 24.45
C PRO A 50 -39.58 -7.30 24.04
N GLY A 51 -38.60 -8.17 24.32
CA GLY A 51 -38.73 -9.64 24.40
C GLY A 51 -37.93 -10.36 23.31
N MET A 52 -36.74 -10.91 23.61
CA MET A 52 -36.50 -12.23 24.25
C MET A 52 -37.03 -13.40 23.41
N ILE A 53 -36.16 -14.36 23.08
CA ILE A 53 -36.32 -15.82 23.28
C ILE A 53 -35.27 -16.58 22.43
N MET A 54 -34.26 -17.08 23.14
CA MET A 54 -33.69 -18.44 23.10
C MET A 54 -34.16 -19.39 21.98
N SER A 55 -33.22 -19.98 21.22
CA SER A 55 -33.34 -21.38 20.80
C SER A 55 -32.00 -22.00 20.42
N ASN A 56 -31.46 -22.73 21.39
CA ASN A 56 -30.50 -23.81 21.19
C ASN A 56 -31.07 -24.83 20.20
N PHE A 57 -30.43 -25.01 19.04
CA PHE A 57 -30.66 -26.17 18.20
C PHE A 57 -29.65 -27.27 18.52
N PHE A 58 -30.18 -28.18 19.33
CA PHE A 58 -29.79 -29.55 19.63
C PHE A 58 -29.44 -30.40 18.38
N LYS A 59 -28.52 -31.38 18.62
CA LYS A 59 -28.28 -32.68 17.91
C LYS A 59 -27.33 -32.60 16.71
N ALA A 60 -26.11 -33.17 16.71
CA ALA A 60 -25.65 -34.54 17.00
C ALA A 60 -26.33 -35.63 16.15
N LEU A 61 -25.58 -36.27 15.22
CA LEU A 61 -25.37 -37.73 15.00
C LEU A 61 -24.84 -38.02 13.54
N PRO A 62 -24.43 -39.25 13.14
CA PRO A 62 -23.02 -39.61 12.92
C PRO A 62 -22.71 -40.35 11.58
N LEU A 63 -21.43 -40.74 11.41
CA LEU A 63 -20.90 -42.01 10.85
C LEU A 63 -21.76 -42.80 9.82
N CYS A 64 -21.29 -42.83 8.56
CA CYS A 64 -21.57 -43.92 7.62
C CYS A 64 -20.26 -44.42 7.00
N ALA A 65 -19.86 -45.62 7.40
CA ALA A 65 -18.84 -46.43 6.77
C ALA A 65 -19.52 -47.50 5.88
N ALA A 66 -19.11 -47.62 4.62
CA ALA A 66 -19.17 -48.83 3.77
C ALA A 66 -18.46 -48.50 2.45
N LEU A 67 -17.25 -49.01 2.18
CA LEU A 67 -16.88 -50.33 1.64
C LEU A 67 -17.41 -50.60 0.22
N ALA A 68 -16.54 -50.53 -0.80
CA ALA A 68 -16.58 -51.39 -2.00
C ALA A 68 -15.26 -51.32 -2.79
N LEU A 69 -14.54 -52.45 -2.78
CA LEU A 69 -13.43 -52.79 -3.68
C LEU A 69 -13.95 -53.03 -5.10
N ILE A 70 -13.41 -52.35 -6.12
CA ILE A 70 -13.28 -52.89 -7.49
C ILE A 70 -12.03 -52.28 -8.17
N ALA A 71 -11.06 -53.14 -8.47
CA ALA A 71 -10.08 -53.01 -9.55
C ALA A 71 -9.93 -54.43 -10.15
N PRO A 72 -9.28 -54.66 -11.31
CA PRO A 72 -8.80 -53.76 -12.38
C PRO A 72 -9.30 -54.23 -13.78
N THR A 73 -9.07 -53.45 -14.85
CA THR A 73 -8.61 -53.92 -16.18
C THR A 73 -8.68 -52.78 -17.19
N GLY A 74 -7.57 -52.06 -17.36
CA GLY A 74 -7.32 -51.20 -18.52
C GLY A 74 -6.13 -51.78 -19.26
N ALA A 75 -6.37 -52.28 -20.47
CA ALA A 75 -5.40 -52.94 -21.32
C ALA A 75 -4.26 -51.99 -21.73
N PHE A 76 -3.02 -52.39 -21.46
CA PHE A 76 -1.84 -51.82 -22.09
C PHE A 76 -1.69 -52.43 -23.48
N ALA A 77 -1.73 -51.57 -24.51
CA ALA A 77 -1.31 -51.94 -25.85
C ALA A 77 0.23 -52.08 -25.86
N GLN A 78 0.70 -53.24 -26.33
CA GLN A 78 2.10 -53.55 -26.57
C GLN A 78 2.62 -52.76 -27.77
N THR A 79 3.79 -52.13 -27.64
CA THR A 79 4.72 -51.96 -28.75
C THR A 79 6.14 -52.11 -28.23
N THR A 80 6.76 -53.21 -28.68
CA THR A 80 8.18 -53.45 -28.94
C THR A 80 9.22 -52.96 -27.92
N THR A 81 9.85 -53.95 -27.29
CA THR A 81 11.17 -53.91 -26.68
C THR A 81 12.24 -53.50 -27.70
N GLU A 82 12.90 -52.36 -27.46
CA GLU A 82 14.28 -52.13 -27.88
C GLU A 82 15.14 -52.12 -26.61
N THR A 83 15.92 -53.18 -26.43
CA THR A 83 16.88 -53.33 -25.34
C THR A 83 18.03 -52.33 -25.54
N LYS A 84 18.08 -51.28 -24.72
CA LYS A 84 19.28 -50.48 -24.47
C LYS A 84 19.69 -50.66 -22.99
N PRO A 85 20.97 -50.89 -22.68
CA PRO A 85 21.40 -51.32 -21.35
C PRO A 85 21.02 -50.35 -20.22
N ALA A 86 20.74 -50.93 -19.05
CA ALA A 86 20.53 -50.26 -17.79
C ALA A 86 21.65 -49.25 -17.49
N GLU A 87 21.27 -48.00 -17.26
CA GLU A 87 22.12 -47.00 -16.63
C GLU A 87 21.30 -46.33 -15.52
N ALA A 88 22.00 -45.99 -14.45
CA ALA A 88 21.50 -45.87 -13.09
C ALA A 88 20.30 -44.93 -12.92
N THR A 89 19.41 -45.34 -12.01
CA THR A 89 18.41 -44.52 -11.35
C THR A 89 19.12 -43.46 -10.49
N THR A 90 19.60 -42.39 -11.11
CA THR A 90 20.14 -41.20 -10.44
C THR A 90 19.66 -39.96 -11.16
N SER A 91 18.48 -39.46 -10.78
CA SER A 91 18.12 -38.06 -11.08
C SER A 91 16.96 -37.52 -10.26
N THR A 92 16.10 -38.33 -9.64
CA THR A 92 14.99 -37.77 -8.85
C THR A 92 15.45 -37.18 -7.52
N ALA A 93 16.52 -37.71 -6.91
CA ALA A 93 17.09 -37.19 -5.66
C ALA A 93 17.89 -35.89 -5.86
N ASP A 94 18.67 -35.77 -6.93
CA ASP A 94 19.44 -34.55 -7.21
C ASP A 94 18.53 -33.35 -7.52
N GLN A 95 17.40 -33.57 -8.21
CA GLN A 95 16.43 -32.52 -8.53
C GLN A 95 15.79 -31.94 -7.26
N VAL A 96 15.43 -32.78 -6.28
CA VAL A 96 14.89 -32.29 -5.01
C VAL A 96 15.96 -31.59 -4.18
N VAL A 97 17.21 -32.07 -4.14
CA VAL A 97 18.30 -31.41 -3.39
C VAL A 97 18.66 -30.05 -3.98
N SER A 98 18.61 -29.89 -5.31
CA SER A 98 18.84 -28.60 -5.97
C SER A 98 17.73 -27.55 -5.77
N GLN A 99 16.56 -27.97 -5.28
CA GLN A 99 15.44 -27.08 -4.93
C GLN A 99 15.38 -26.77 -3.42
N LEU A 100 16.23 -27.41 -2.62
CA LEU A 100 16.34 -27.12 -1.20
C LEU A 100 17.39 -26.02 -1.03
N SER A 101 16.96 -24.85 -0.52
CA SER A 101 17.90 -23.82 -0.08
C SER A 101 18.77 -24.41 1.04
N LEU A 102 20.09 -24.25 0.90
CA LEU A 102 21.07 -24.73 1.87
C LEU A 102 21.26 -23.78 3.06
N GLY A 103 20.49 -22.69 3.09
CA GLY A 103 20.71 -21.59 4.00
C GLY A 103 21.93 -20.77 3.58
N GLU A 104 21.80 -19.47 3.73
CA GLU A 104 22.88 -18.50 3.55
C GLU A 104 23.16 -17.86 4.92
N ASP A 105 24.41 -17.43 5.11
CA ASP A 105 24.80 -16.75 6.35
C ASP A 105 23.95 -15.48 6.55
N ALA A 106 23.39 -15.31 7.75
CA ALA A 106 22.54 -14.16 8.06
C ALA A 106 23.30 -12.82 8.13
N ASP A 107 24.63 -12.87 8.15
CA ASP A 107 25.54 -11.73 8.31
C ASP A 107 26.17 -11.26 6.97
N VAL A 108 25.63 -11.70 5.83
CA VAL A 108 26.12 -11.25 4.51
C VAL A 108 25.67 -9.81 4.26
N ASP A 109 26.61 -8.98 3.79
CA ASP A 109 26.30 -7.62 3.35
C ASP A 109 25.16 -7.63 2.32
N PRO A 110 24.17 -6.72 2.40
CA PRO A 110 23.08 -6.66 1.44
C PRO A 110 23.59 -6.60 -0.01
N GLU A 111 22.98 -7.38 -0.89
CA GLU A 111 23.32 -7.35 -2.31
C GLU A 111 22.85 -6.03 -2.97
N LEU A 112 23.65 -5.50 -3.91
CA LEU A 112 23.30 -4.31 -4.68
C LEU A 112 21.91 -4.45 -5.34
N GLY A 113 21.08 -3.42 -5.16
CA GLY A 113 19.71 -3.35 -5.69
C GLY A 113 18.68 -4.14 -4.88
N LYS A 114 19.06 -4.85 -3.81
CA LYS A 114 18.12 -5.58 -2.96
C LYS A 114 17.65 -4.73 -1.77
N PRO A 115 16.38 -4.90 -1.35
CA PRO A 115 15.90 -4.28 -0.13
C PRO A 115 16.46 -5.00 1.10
N TYR A 116 16.73 -4.24 2.17
CA TYR A 116 17.08 -4.77 3.48
C TYR A 116 16.49 -3.89 4.60
N THR A 117 16.28 -4.47 5.78
CA THR A 117 15.86 -3.71 6.97
C THR A 117 17.09 -3.23 7.71
N LYS A 118 17.32 -1.92 7.72
CA LYS A 118 18.48 -1.29 8.36
C LYS A 118 18.36 -1.25 9.88
N GLU A 119 17.18 -0.90 10.38
CA GLU A 119 16.87 -0.83 11.81
C GLU A 119 15.35 -0.85 12.03
N VAL A 120 14.92 -1.14 13.25
CA VAL A 120 13.52 -1.05 13.69
C VAL A 120 13.42 -0.01 14.80
N ILE A 121 12.46 0.91 14.68
CA ILE A 121 12.26 2.02 15.60
C ILE A 121 10.79 2.05 16.01
N GLY A 122 10.50 1.66 17.25
CA GLY A 122 9.13 1.44 17.70
C GLY A 122 8.44 0.40 16.82
N ALA A 123 7.33 0.78 16.21
CA ALA A 123 6.57 -0.07 15.29
C ALA A 123 6.97 0.07 13.81
N TRP A 124 8.07 0.77 13.49
CA TRP A 124 8.46 1.06 12.11
C TRP A 124 9.78 0.40 11.73
N GLU A 125 9.78 -0.31 10.61
CA GLU A 125 10.98 -0.83 9.98
C GLU A 125 11.57 0.23 9.03
N MET A 126 12.86 0.50 9.13
CA MET A 126 13.58 1.30 8.15
C MET A 126 14.06 0.38 7.02
N ARG A 127 13.27 0.30 5.93
CA ARG A 127 13.59 -0.52 4.77
C ARG A 127 14.35 0.31 3.74
N CYS A 128 15.56 -0.11 3.43
CA CYS A 128 16.46 0.56 2.50
C CYS A 128 16.73 -0.31 1.28
N ILE A 129 17.16 0.28 0.17
CA ILE A 129 17.66 -0.46 -0.99
C ILE A 129 19.16 -0.27 -1.04
N LYS A 130 19.93 -1.35 -1.08
CA LYS A 130 21.38 -1.25 -1.18
C LYS A 130 21.80 -0.65 -2.52
N THR A 131 22.61 0.39 -2.50
CA THR A 131 23.18 1.02 -3.70
C THR A 131 24.71 1.07 -3.63
N GLU A 132 25.33 1.61 -4.67
CA GLU A 132 26.76 1.94 -4.68
C GLU A 132 27.07 3.23 -3.91
N GLU A 133 26.05 3.93 -3.41
CA GLU A 133 26.21 5.18 -2.65
C GLU A 133 26.59 4.89 -1.19
N GLU A 134 27.20 5.88 -0.54
CA GLU A 134 27.53 5.81 0.89
C GLU A 134 26.27 5.76 1.78
N VAL A 135 25.16 6.34 1.30
CA VAL A 135 23.89 6.40 2.04
C VAL A 135 22.76 5.84 1.19
N ASP A 136 22.37 4.61 1.51
CA ASP A 136 21.24 3.95 0.85
C ASP A 136 19.92 4.71 1.05
N PRO A 137 19.05 4.81 0.02
CA PRO A 137 17.71 5.37 0.15
C PRO A 137 16.83 4.47 1.01
N CYS A 138 16.21 5.05 2.03
CA CYS A 138 15.35 4.36 2.99
C CYS A 138 13.94 4.94 3.04
N GLN A 139 12.96 4.06 3.19
CA GLN A 139 11.58 4.39 3.56
C GLN A 139 11.26 3.76 4.92
N MET A 140 10.32 4.35 5.65
CA MET A 140 9.76 3.70 6.84
C MET A 140 8.57 2.84 6.43
N TYR A 141 8.46 1.66 7.03
CA TYR A 141 7.49 0.64 6.68
C TYR A 141 6.79 0.07 7.91
N GLN A 142 5.50 -0.28 7.77
CA GLN A 142 4.75 -1.07 8.74
C GLN A 142 3.81 -2.03 8.01
N LEU A 143 3.81 -3.30 8.43
CA LEU A 143 2.81 -4.30 8.04
C LEU A 143 1.64 -4.19 9.02
N LEU A 144 0.42 -4.10 8.50
CA LEU A 144 -0.80 -3.98 9.27
C LEU A 144 -1.52 -5.32 9.30
N ASP A 145 -1.99 -5.71 10.48
CA ASP A 145 -2.79 -6.91 10.70
C ASP A 145 -4.23 -6.61 11.09
N ASP A 146 -5.06 -7.65 11.12
CA ASP A 146 -6.48 -7.62 11.50
C ASP A 146 -6.73 -7.55 13.01
N GLY A 147 -5.69 -7.44 13.83
CA GLY A 147 -5.72 -7.52 15.29
C GLY A 147 -5.57 -8.95 15.84
N GLU A 148 -5.66 -9.97 14.97
CA GLU A 148 -5.40 -11.38 15.30
C GLU A 148 -4.03 -11.84 14.78
N GLY A 149 -3.28 -10.93 14.17
CA GLY A 149 -1.93 -11.15 13.65
C GLY A 149 -1.88 -11.62 12.19
N ALA A 150 -3.01 -11.68 11.49
CA ALA A 150 -3.01 -11.98 10.07
C ALA A 150 -2.70 -10.71 9.25
N PRO A 151 -1.68 -10.70 8.38
CA PRO A 151 -1.33 -9.52 7.61
C PRO A 151 -2.40 -9.17 6.58
N VAL A 152 -2.81 -7.89 6.54
CA VAL A 152 -3.87 -7.40 5.65
C VAL A 152 -3.38 -6.33 4.70
N ALA A 153 -2.63 -5.35 5.19
CA ALA A 153 -2.19 -4.21 4.38
C ALA A 153 -0.80 -3.77 4.80
N GLU A 154 -0.16 -2.92 4.00
CA GLU A 154 1.13 -2.35 4.34
C GLU A 154 1.18 -0.86 4.05
N VAL A 155 1.97 -0.15 4.84
CA VAL A 155 2.18 1.29 4.73
C VAL A 155 3.67 1.54 4.58
N SER A 156 4.04 2.33 3.57
CA SER A 156 5.39 2.86 3.44
C SER A 156 5.38 4.36 3.24
N LEU A 157 6.42 5.04 3.74
CA LEU A 157 6.51 6.51 3.69
C LEU A 157 7.94 6.97 3.37
N PHE A 158 8.02 7.96 2.48
CA PHE A 158 9.24 8.66 2.09
C PHE A 158 9.05 10.18 2.16
N ARG A 159 10.14 10.95 2.32
CA ARG A 159 10.07 12.42 2.32
C ARG A 159 10.15 12.97 0.90
N LEU A 160 9.45 14.07 0.65
CA LEU A 160 9.49 14.80 -0.62
C LEU A 160 10.39 16.04 -0.49
N PRO A 161 11.01 16.50 -1.59
CA PRO A 161 11.71 17.78 -1.61
C PRO A 161 10.74 18.94 -1.35
N GLY A 162 11.20 19.98 -0.66
CA GLY A 162 10.40 21.04 -0.04
C GLY A 162 9.73 22.07 -0.97
N SER A 163 9.24 21.68 -2.15
CA SER A 163 8.64 22.60 -3.14
C SER A 163 7.13 22.41 -3.34
N GLY A 164 6.54 21.36 -2.75
CA GLY A 164 5.12 21.00 -2.92
C GLY A 164 4.23 21.28 -1.71
N LYS A 165 2.92 21.06 -1.89
CA LYS A 165 1.94 21.09 -0.77
C LYS A 165 2.10 19.91 0.20
N ALA A 166 2.80 18.85 -0.22
CA ALA A 166 3.09 17.67 0.57
C ALA A 166 4.58 17.66 0.95
N GLU A 167 4.87 17.37 2.22
CA GLU A 167 6.23 17.21 2.75
C GLU A 167 6.69 15.74 2.67
N ALA A 168 5.75 14.81 2.52
CA ALA A 168 6.02 13.40 2.39
C ALA A 168 5.01 12.70 1.48
N GLY A 169 5.47 11.63 0.84
CA GLY A 169 4.65 10.68 0.13
C GLY A 169 4.49 9.41 0.96
N ALA A 170 3.29 8.83 0.97
CA ALA A 170 3.09 7.49 1.51
C ALA A 170 2.37 6.60 0.50
N THR A 171 2.69 5.32 0.52
CA THR A 171 1.98 4.29 -0.24
C THR A 171 1.31 3.36 0.75
N ILE A 172 0.02 3.10 0.53
CA ILE A 172 -0.70 2.04 1.25
C ILE A 172 -1.12 1.01 0.21
N VAL A 173 -0.75 -0.24 0.44
CA VAL A 173 -1.18 -1.38 -0.38
C VAL A 173 -2.19 -2.18 0.42
N VAL A 174 -3.38 -2.36 -0.15
CA VAL A 174 -4.47 -3.12 0.46
C VAL A 174 -4.84 -4.32 -0.42
N PRO A 175 -5.56 -5.32 0.12
CA PRO A 175 -5.94 -6.49 -0.65
C PRO A 175 -6.77 -6.17 -1.90
N LEU A 176 -6.78 -7.13 -2.82
CA LEU A 176 -7.76 -7.18 -3.90
C LEU A 176 -9.19 -7.26 -3.34
N GLU A 177 -10.18 -7.06 -4.21
CA GLU A 177 -11.59 -7.02 -3.82
C GLU A 177 -11.94 -5.85 -2.88
N THR A 178 -11.15 -4.78 -2.90
CA THR A 178 -11.45 -3.52 -2.24
C THR A 178 -12.40 -2.65 -3.09
N ALA A 179 -13.40 -2.02 -2.47
CA ALA A 179 -14.38 -1.17 -3.15
C ALA A 179 -13.77 0.19 -3.56
N LEU A 180 -13.29 0.29 -4.80
CA LEU A 180 -12.64 1.51 -5.30
C LEU A 180 -13.47 2.81 -5.12
N PRO A 181 -14.80 2.82 -5.39
CA PRO A 181 -15.60 4.03 -5.23
C PRO A 181 -15.69 4.57 -3.79
N GLN A 182 -15.49 3.71 -2.79
CA GLN A 182 -15.55 4.10 -1.38
C GLN A 182 -14.28 4.80 -0.90
N GLN A 183 -13.18 4.66 -1.65
CA GLN A 183 -11.86 5.22 -1.31
C GLN A 183 -11.30 4.62 0.00
N LEU A 184 -10.02 4.82 0.25
CA LEU A 184 -9.42 4.50 1.54
C LEU A 184 -9.67 5.67 2.50
N THR A 185 -10.08 5.39 3.74
CA THR A 185 -10.20 6.43 4.78
C THR A 185 -9.06 6.31 5.78
N LEU A 186 -8.47 7.43 6.19
CA LEU A 186 -7.42 7.49 7.22
C LEU A 186 -7.79 8.51 8.28
N SER A 187 -7.63 8.16 9.55
CA SER A 187 -7.78 9.08 10.69
C SER A 187 -6.64 8.87 11.70
N VAL A 188 -6.35 9.88 12.52
CA VAL A 188 -5.35 9.80 13.60
C VAL A 188 -6.06 10.07 14.91
N ASP A 189 -5.96 9.15 15.88
CA ASP A 189 -6.57 9.22 17.21
C ASP A 189 -8.07 9.63 17.20
N GLY A 190 -8.84 9.13 16.22
CA GLY A 190 -10.26 9.48 16.06
C GLY A 190 -10.52 10.93 15.61
N GLY A 191 -9.48 11.66 15.21
CA GLY A 191 -9.57 12.99 14.63
C GLY A 191 -10.24 13.03 13.25
N LYS A 192 -10.10 14.16 12.56
CA LYS A 192 -10.74 14.37 11.25
C LYS A 192 -10.25 13.32 10.24
N ALA A 193 -11.16 12.43 9.84
CA ALA A 193 -10.91 11.44 8.80
C ALA A 193 -10.71 12.10 7.42
N ARG A 194 -9.79 11.55 6.62
CA ARG A 194 -9.53 11.96 5.24
C ARG A 194 -9.69 10.78 4.30
N ARG A 195 -10.14 11.03 3.08
CA ARG A 195 -10.34 10.00 2.05
C ARG A 195 -9.30 10.14 0.94
N TYR A 196 -8.84 9.00 0.45
CA TYR A 196 -7.84 8.89 -0.59
C TYR A 196 -8.28 7.91 -1.67
N PRO A 197 -8.34 8.33 -2.94
CA PRO A 197 -8.68 7.41 -4.01
C PRO A 197 -7.58 6.37 -4.21
N TYR A 198 -7.99 5.16 -4.59
CA TYR A 198 -7.07 4.15 -5.10
C TYR A 198 -6.52 4.61 -6.45
N ALA A 199 -5.20 4.63 -6.59
CA ALA A 199 -4.53 5.08 -7.81
C ALA A 199 -4.60 4.01 -8.91
N PHE A 200 -4.37 2.75 -8.54
CA PHE A 200 -4.45 1.58 -9.41
C PHE A 200 -4.47 0.31 -8.56
N CYS A 201 -4.78 -0.82 -9.20
CA CYS A 201 -4.59 -2.15 -8.61
C CYS A 201 -3.77 -3.01 -9.57
N ASN A 202 -2.99 -3.93 -9.02
CA ASN A 202 -2.27 -4.97 -9.76
C ASN A 202 -2.43 -6.30 -9.00
N PRO A 203 -1.85 -7.43 -9.45
CA PRO A 203 -1.98 -8.71 -8.76
C PRO A 203 -1.50 -8.74 -7.29
N VAL A 204 -0.66 -7.79 -6.86
CA VAL A 204 -0.20 -7.66 -5.47
C VAL A 204 -1.29 -7.03 -4.60
N GLY A 205 -2.00 -6.02 -5.11
CA GLY A 205 -3.03 -5.32 -4.37
C GLY A 205 -3.46 -4.01 -4.99
N CYS A 206 -4.29 -3.27 -4.27
CA CYS A 206 -4.73 -1.93 -4.63
C CYS A 206 -3.89 -0.87 -3.92
N TYR A 207 -3.37 0.08 -4.69
CA TYR A 207 -2.41 1.08 -4.23
C TYR A 207 -3.11 2.42 -4.00
N VAL A 208 -2.82 3.01 -2.85
CA VAL A 208 -3.15 4.41 -2.53
C VAL A 208 -1.86 5.19 -2.42
N ARG A 209 -1.77 6.34 -3.10
CA ARG A 209 -0.64 7.27 -3.00
C ARG A 209 -1.09 8.53 -2.28
N LEU A 210 -0.57 8.75 -1.08
CA LEU A 210 -0.91 9.86 -0.23
C LEU A 210 0.12 10.97 -0.38
N GLY A 211 -0.36 12.21 -0.54
CA GLY A 211 0.43 13.40 -0.24
C GLY A 211 0.14 13.84 1.19
N LEU A 212 1.15 13.83 2.06
CA LEU A 212 1.03 14.23 3.45
C LEU A 212 1.52 15.67 3.63
N THR A 213 0.65 16.55 4.09
CA THR A 213 0.96 17.95 4.36
C THR A 213 1.68 18.10 5.70
N ALA A 214 2.25 19.28 5.95
CA ALA A 214 2.84 19.62 7.26
C ALA A 214 1.89 19.36 8.44
N ALA A 215 0.60 19.64 8.28
CA ALA A 215 -0.41 19.41 9.31
C ALA A 215 -0.61 17.91 9.60
N ASP A 216 -0.48 17.07 8.59
CA ASP A 216 -0.63 15.62 8.73
C ASP A 216 0.58 15.01 9.41
N ILE A 217 1.78 15.42 8.98
CA ILE A 217 3.02 15.02 9.64
C ILE A 217 3.01 15.46 11.10
N ALA A 218 2.54 16.68 11.39
CA ALA A 218 2.39 17.14 12.77
C ALA A 218 1.36 16.32 13.57
N ALA A 219 0.27 15.87 12.93
CA ALA A 219 -0.70 14.98 13.57
C ALA A 219 -0.10 13.60 13.85
N PHE A 220 0.58 12.98 12.88
CA PHE A 220 1.23 11.68 13.08
C PHE A 220 2.32 11.71 14.15
N LYS A 221 3.13 12.78 14.19
CA LYS A 221 4.18 12.93 15.21
C LYS A 221 3.65 13.06 16.64
N LYS A 222 2.43 13.57 16.79
CA LYS A 222 1.78 13.78 18.09
C LYS A 222 0.84 12.65 18.49
N GLY A 223 0.34 11.90 17.51
CA GLY A 223 -0.66 10.88 17.71
C GLY A 223 -0.08 9.56 18.20
N ASN A 224 -0.95 8.68 18.65
CA ASN A 224 -0.58 7.34 19.13
C ASN A 224 -0.90 6.26 18.09
N GLU A 225 -2.06 6.40 17.45
CA GLU A 225 -2.56 5.42 16.49
C GLU A 225 -3.26 6.13 15.33
N ALA A 226 -3.02 5.65 14.11
CA ALA A 226 -3.85 5.98 12.97
C ALA A 226 -4.71 4.76 12.58
N VAL A 227 -5.87 5.01 12.00
CA VAL A 227 -6.79 3.96 11.55
C VAL A 227 -7.00 4.10 10.06
N VAL A 228 -6.65 3.05 9.33
CA VAL A 228 -6.95 2.85 7.91
C VAL A 228 -8.26 2.07 7.81
N THR A 229 -9.26 2.64 7.14
CA THR A 229 -10.53 1.97 6.89
C THR A 229 -10.66 1.61 5.41
N ILE A 230 -10.93 0.34 5.16
CA ILE A 230 -11.13 -0.27 3.85
C ILE A 230 -12.57 -0.79 3.79
N VAL A 231 -13.22 -0.65 2.64
CA VAL A 231 -14.55 -1.24 2.39
C VAL A 231 -14.39 -2.37 1.37
N PRO A 232 -14.76 -3.62 1.71
CA PRO A 232 -14.75 -4.72 0.75
C PRO A 232 -15.77 -4.51 -0.38
N ALA A 233 -15.42 -4.90 -1.60
CA ALA A 233 -16.29 -4.82 -2.77
C ALA A 233 -17.47 -5.79 -2.67
N LEU A 234 -17.25 -6.96 -2.07
CA LEU A 234 -18.27 -8.00 -1.88
C LEU A 234 -19.18 -7.74 -0.66
N ALA A 235 -18.78 -6.83 0.24
CA ALA A 235 -19.52 -6.48 1.45
C ALA A 235 -19.47 -4.95 1.67
N PRO A 236 -20.18 -4.16 0.83
CA PRO A 236 -20.08 -2.70 0.82
C PRO A 236 -20.68 -2.02 2.07
N ASP A 237 -21.41 -2.77 2.89
CA ASP A 237 -21.95 -2.36 4.19
C ASP A 237 -20.96 -2.59 5.34
N GLN A 238 -19.87 -3.32 5.10
CA GLN A 238 -18.86 -3.64 6.10
C GLN A 238 -17.63 -2.75 5.97
N LYS A 239 -16.91 -2.59 7.08
CA LYS A 239 -15.67 -1.84 7.17
C LYS A 239 -14.60 -2.69 7.84
N VAL A 240 -13.43 -2.72 7.23
CA VAL A 240 -12.21 -3.28 7.82
C VAL A 240 -11.39 -2.11 8.33
N GLU A 241 -11.15 -2.05 9.63
CA GLU A 241 -10.37 -1.00 10.29
C GLU A 241 -9.03 -1.59 10.75
N LEU A 242 -7.95 -1.12 10.13
CA LEU A 242 -6.58 -1.56 10.41
C LEU A 242 -5.86 -0.46 11.18
N LYS A 243 -5.20 -0.86 12.27
CA LYS A 243 -4.43 0.05 13.11
C LYS A 243 -3.04 0.24 12.53
N VAL A 244 -2.61 1.49 12.44
CA VAL A 244 -1.24 1.90 12.14
C VAL A 244 -0.66 2.49 13.41
N SER A 245 0.29 1.80 14.03
CA SER A 245 0.97 2.31 15.22
C SER A 245 1.86 3.50 14.85
N LEU A 246 1.73 4.59 15.61
CA LEU A 246 2.57 5.77 15.47
C LEU A 246 3.75 5.77 16.46
N ASP A 247 3.91 4.69 17.24
CA ASP A 247 5.09 4.51 18.07
C ASP A 247 6.35 4.44 17.22
N GLY A 248 7.34 5.28 17.54
CA GLY A 248 8.55 5.46 16.75
C GLY A 248 8.43 6.37 15.52
N PHE A 249 7.22 6.83 15.14
CA PHE A 249 7.00 7.58 13.88
C PHE A 249 7.91 8.80 13.75
N THR A 250 8.00 9.62 14.79
CA THR A 250 8.81 10.86 14.76
C THR A 250 10.29 10.58 14.51
N ALA A 251 10.83 9.54 15.14
CA ALA A 251 12.23 9.16 15.00
C ALA A 251 12.50 8.55 13.61
N SER A 252 11.62 7.65 13.15
CA SER A 252 11.70 7.06 11.80
C SER A 252 11.60 8.11 10.71
N TYR A 253 10.62 9.02 10.78
CA TYR A 253 10.42 10.09 9.81
C TYR A 253 11.66 11.00 9.66
N GLY A 254 12.40 11.22 10.75
CA GLY A 254 13.65 11.99 10.72
C GLY A 254 14.77 11.30 9.92
N LYS A 255 14.75 9.96 9.84
CA LYS A 255 15.76 9.13 9.17
C LYS A 255 15.39 8.70 7.75
N VAL A 256 14.12 8.77 7.38
CA VAL A 256 13.62 8.47 6.03
C VAL A 256 14.31 9.34 4.98
N SER A 257 14.68 8.78 3.85
CA SER A 257 15.34 9.52 2.76
C SER A 257 14.38 10.50 2.07
N VAL A 258 14.93 11.55 1.48
CA VAL A 258 14.21 12.44 0.57
C VAL A 258 14.35 11.88 -0.83
N ILE A 259 13.24 11.59 -1.49
CA ILE A 259 13.25 11.06 -2.86
C ILE A 259 12.93 12.21 -3.82
N GLU A 260 13.87 12.52 -4.70
CA GLU A 260 13.62 13.38 -5.87
C GLU A 260 12.83 12.57 -6.90
N GLN A 261 11.66 13.07 -7.29
CA GLN A 261 10.80 12.44 -8.30
C GLN A 261 11.14 12.93 -9.69
#